data_AF-A0A8D2Q830-F1
#
_entry.id   AF-A0A8D2Q830-F1
#
_cell.length_a   1.000
_cell.length_b   1.000
_cell.length_c   1.000
_cell.angle_alpha   90.00
_cell.angle_beta   90.00
_cell.angle_gamma   90.00
#
_symmetry.space_group_name_H-M   'P 1'
#
loop_
_entity.id
_entity.type
_entity.pdbx_description
1 polymer ?
#
loop_
_entity_poly.entity_id
_entity_poly.type
_entity_poly.pdbx_seq_one_letter_code
_entity_poly.pdbx_strand_id
1 'polypeptide(L)'
;LSCRSQFPFCLFSSKTHPTSDSETSVPLSLITTNSRCISCITCADVRSPVLVFQCIHHHVICLDCFHLYCVTMLNNRQFVHDPVLGYSLPCVAGCPDSLIKEQHHFRILGEEQYNRYQRYGAEEYVLQRGGVLCPTPGCGAGLLPEPGVRRIVCEPSSGMGCGFVFCRECKEEYHEGECHTPLEAQGATSQKVGTSHS
;
A
#
# COMPACT_ATOMS: atom_id res chain seq x y z
N LEU A 1 -27.93 -34.79 18.74
CA LEU A 1 -27.68 -35.66 17.56
C LEU A 1 -28.56 -35.22 16.41
N SER A 2 -28.05 -35.41 15.19
CA SER A 2 -28.64 -35.09 13.87
C SER A 2 -28.28 -33.71 13.30
N CYS A 3 -27.10 -33.65 12.67
CA CYS A 3 -26.70 -32.59 11.75
C CYS A 3 -26.84 -33.18 10.34
N ARG A 4 -27.87 -32.77 9.59
CA ARG A 4 -28.01 -33.09 8.18
C ARG A 4 -27.22 -32.06 7.37
N SER A 5 -26.20 -32.54 6.70
CA SER A 5 -25.41 -31.82 5.71
C SER A 5 -26.25 -31.48 4.48
N GLN A 6 -26.47 -30.20 4.24
CA GLN A 6 -26.92 -29.67 2.96
C GLN A 6 -26.10 -28.40 2.72
N PHE A 7 -25.10 -28.50 1.84
CA PHE A 7 -24.24 -27.38 1.48
C PHE A 7 -25.06 -26.34 0.70
N PRO A 8 -25.30 -25.13 1.23
CA PRO A 8 -25.85 -24.05 0.44
C PRO A 8 -24.67 -23.27 -0.16
N PHE A 9 -24.65 -23.15 -1.48
CA PHE A 9 -23.82 -22.15 -2.15
C PHE A 9 -24.44 -20.78 -1.86
N CYS A 10 -23.87 -20.04 -0.90
CA CYS A 10 -24.41 -18.74 -0.50
C CYS A 10 -23.84 -17.62 -1.38
N LEU A 11 -24.68 -17.05 -2.25
CA LEU A 11 -24.46 -15.72 -2.82
C LEU A 11 -24.68 -14.68 -1.71
N PHE A 12 -23.71 -13.79 -1.50
CA PHE A 12 -23.74 -12.81 -0.42
C PHE A 12 -24.25 -11.46 -0.93
N SER A 13 -25.56 -11.26 -1.01
CA SER A 13 -26.12 -9.93 -1.25
C SER A 13 -26.07 -9.11 0.05
N SER A 14 -25.61 -7.86 -0.02
CA SER A 14 -25.60 -6.98 1.16
C SER A 14 -27.03 -6.80 1.66
N LYS A 15 -27.29 -7.08 2.94
CA LYS A 15 -28.65 -6.99 3.53
C LYS A 15 -29.06 -5.57 3.93
N THR A 16 -28.31 -4.55 3.54
CA THR A 16 -28.55 -3.17 3.99
C THR A 16 -29.34 -2.33 3.00
N HIS A 17 -29.48 -2.75 1.74
CA HIS A 17 -30.32 -2.07 0.75
C HIS A 17 -30.98 -3.08 -0.21
N PRO A 18 -32.17 -2.77 -0.78
CA PRO A 18 -32.75 -3.57 -1.85
C PRO A 18 -31.83 -3.50 -3.08
N THR A 19 -31.12 -4.59 -3.34
CA THR A 19 -30.15 -4.70 -4.44
C THR A 19 -30.87 -5.04 -5.75
N SER A 20 -30.70 -4.23 -6.80
CA SER A 20 -31.13 -4.55 -8.16
C SER A 20 -30.28 -5.68 -8.78
N ASP A 21 -30.79 -6.38 -9.79
CA ASP A 21 -30.24 -7.59 -10.45
C ASP A 21 -28.79 -7.51 -11.01
N SER A 22 -28.06 -6.40 -10.82
CA SER A 22 -26.70 -6.18 -11.31
C SER A 22 -25.62 -6.11 -10.22
N GLU A 23 -25.95 -6.31 -8.94
CA GLU A 23 -24.97 -6.21 -7.86
C GLU A 23 -24.15 -7.51 -7.67
N THR A 24 -23.01 -7.60 -8.36
CA THR A 24 -21.99 -8.62 -8.09
C THR A 24 -21.19 -8.25 -6.85
N SER A 25 -21.40 -8.97 -5.74
CA SER A 25 -20.56 -8.89 -4.55
C SER A 25 -19.38 -9.87 -4.63
N VAL A 26 -18.21 -9.45 -4.18
CA VAL A 26 -17.01 -10.30 -4.17
C VAL A 26 -16.97 -11.11 -2.87
N PRO A 27 -16.83 -12.45 -2.92
CA PRO A 27 -16.78 -13.28 -1.73
C PRO A 27 -15.46 -13.05 -0.97
N LEU A 28 -15.57 -12.59 0.27
CA LEU A 28 -14.43 -12.47 1.19
C LEU A 28 -14.13 -13.83 1.83
N SER A 29 -13.57 -14.74 1.03
CA SER A 29 -13.37 -16.15 1.38
C SER A 29 -12.50 -16.42 2.61
N LEU A 30 -11.68 -15.46 3.05
CA LEU A 30 -10.85 -15.60 4.25
C LEU A 30 -11.57 -15.21 5.54
N ILE A 31 -12.68 -14.46 5.43
CA ILE A 31 -13.46 -14.02 6.58
C ILE A 31 -14.51 -15.09 6.88
N THR A 32 -14.45 -15.64 8.08
CA THR A 32 -15.35 -16.73 8.50
C THR A 32 -15.86 -16.50 9.93
N THR A 33 -17.01 -17.10 10.23
CA THR A 33 -17.55 -17.12 11.59
C THR A 33 -16.66 -17.97 12.49
N ASN A 34 -16.33 -17.46 13.66
CA ASN A 34 -15.45 -18.16 14.61
C ASN A 34 -16.21 -19.20 15.46
N SER A 35 -16.79 -20.22 14.81
CA SER A 35 -17.59 -21.26 15.48
C SER A 35 -16.78 -22.17 16.40
N ARG A 36 -15.45 -22.16 16.28
CA ARG A 36 -14.51 -22.94 17.10
C ARG A 36 -13.92 -22.14 18.26
N CYS A 37 -14.34 -20.89 18.46
CA CYS A 37 -13.86 -20.00 19.52
C CYS A 37 -12.32 -19.88 19.57
N ILE A 38 -11.67 -19.81 18.40
CA ILE A 38 -10.21 -19.67 18.30
C ILE A 38 -9.82 -18.24 18.68
N SER A 39 -8.84 -18.09 19.56
CA SER A 39 -8.31 -16.79 19.98
C SER A 39 -7.54 -16.09 18.84
N CYS A 40 -7.64 -14.77 18.78
CA CYS A 40 -6.83 -13.94 17.89
C CYS A 40 -5.34 -14.08 18.22
N ILE A 41 -4.50 -14.26 17.19
CA ILE A 41 -3.05 -14.35 17.34
C ILE A 41 -2.42 -13.10 17.97
N THR A 42 -3.02 -11.93 17.79
CA THR A 42 -2.46 -10.65 18.25
C THR A 42 -2.94 -10.27 19.65
N CYS A 43 -4.25 -10.27 19.90
CA CYS A 43 -4.81 -9.81 21.18
C CYS A 43 -5.24 -10.94 22.13
N ALA A 44 -5.14 -12.21 21.72
CA ALA A 44 -5.62 -13.38 22.47
C ALA A 44 -7.14 -13.42 22.77
N ASP A 45 -7.92 -12.40 22.39
CA ASP A 45 -9.38 -12.40 22.53
C ASP A 45 -10.05 -13.39 21.56
N VAL A 46 -11.18 -13.95 21.99
CA VAL A 46 -12.11 -14.69 21.11
C VAL A 46 -13.12 -13.71 20.53
N ARG A 47 -13.06 -13.47 19.23
CA ARG A 47 -13.96 -12.58 18.48
C ARG A 47 -14.62 -13.32 17.31
N SER A 48 -15.70 -12.79 16.77
CA SER A 48 -16.33 -13.30 15.55
C SER A 48 -16.97 -12.14 14.78
N PRO A 49 -16.83 -12.06 13.44
CA PRO A 49 -16.05 -12.96 12.58
C PRO A 49 -14.52 -12.78 12.73
N VAL A 50 -13.76 -13.71 12.13
CA VAL A 50 -12.29 -13.71 12.10
C VAL A 50 -11.77 -13.91 10.68
N LEU A 51 -10.56 -13.44 10.41
CA LEU A 51 -9.83 -13.75 9.18
C LEU A 51 -8.87 -14.92 9.44
N VAL A 52 -8.86 -15.89 8.53
CA VAL A 52 -7.94 -17.03 8.56
C VAL A 52 -6.95 -16.92 7.41
N PHE A 53 -5.66 -16.80 7.73
CA PHE A 53 -4.60 -16.72 6.73
C PHE A 53 -4.42 -18.07 5.99
N GLN A 54 -4.02 -18.01 4.72
CA GLN A 54 -3.71 -19.20 3.90
C GLN A 54 -2.29 -19.74 4.13
N CYS A 55 -1.75 -19.62 5.35
CA CYS A 55 -0.46 -20.22 5.72
C CYS A 55 -0.64 -21.66 6.23
N ILE A 56 0.45 -22.42 6.34
CA ILE A 56 0.46 -23.83 6.81
C ILE A 56 -0.20 -23.97 8.21
N HIS A 57 -0.02 -22.97 9.08
CA HIS A 57 -0.58 -22.97 10.43
C HIS A 57 -2.00 -22.42 10.53
N HIS A 58 -2.57 -21.93 9.41
CA HIS A 58 -3.90 -21.31 9.36
C HIS A 58 -4.13 -20.29 10.49
N HIS A 59 -3.16 -19.37 10.67
CA HIS A 59 -3.24 -18.37 11.73
C HIS A 59 -4.54 -17.56 11.64
N VAL A 60 -5.14 -17.30 12.80
CA VAL A 60 -6.43 -16.62 12.94
C VAL A 60 -6.23 -15.26 13.58
N ILE A 61 -6.84 -14.23 12.99
CA ILE A 61 -6.80 -12.85 13.49
C ILE A 61 -8.22 -12.27 13.54
N CYS A 62 -8.56 -11.51 14.58
CA CYS A 62 -9.83 -10.80 14.62
C CYS A 62 -9.83 -9.61 13.65
N LEU A 63 -11.01 -9.14 13.24
CA LEU A 63 -11.11 -8.07 12.24
C LEU A 63 -10.52 -6.74 12.73
N ASP A 64 -10.62 -6.41 14.01
CA ASP A 64 -10.03 -5.18 14.57
C ASP A 64 -8.50 -5.20 14.50
N CYS A 65 -7.88 -6.32 14.89
CA CYS A 65 -6.43 -6.50 14.77
C CYS A 65 -5.99 -6.58 13.31
N PHE A 66 -6.80 -7.17 12.42
CA PHE A 66 -6.50 -7.19 10.99
C PHE A 66 -6.54 -5.79 10.37
N HIS A 67 -7.52 -4.98 10.73
CA HIS A 67 -7.59 -3.58 10.31
C HIS A 67 -6.35 -2.81 10.78
N LEU A 68 -6.00 -2.91 12.07
CA LEU A 68 -4.81 -2.25 12.61
C LEU A 68 -3.53 -2.72 11.92
N TYR A 69 -3.38 -4.03 11.71
CA TYR A 69 -2.26 -4.60 10.96
C TYR A 69 -2.14 -3.98 9.57
N CYS A 70 -3.24 -3.93 8.80
CA CYS A 70 -3.24 -3.31 7.48
C CYS A 70 -2.86 -1.82 7.53
N VAL A 71 -3.42 -1.04 8.47
CA VAL A 71 -3.10 0.39 8.61
C VAL A 71 -1.63 0.61 8.97
N THR A 72 -1.08 -0.15 9.92
CA THR A 72 0.32 -0.04 10.32
C THR A 72 1.25 -0.37 9.15
N MET A 73 1.00 -1.47 8.43
CA MET A 73 1.81 -1.83 7.28
C MET A 73 1.69 -0.81 6.14
N LEU A 74 0.50 -0.24 5.94
CA LEU A 74 0.27 0.77 4.91
C LEU A 74 1.03 2.07 5.22
N ASN A 75 0.98 2.53 6.48
CA ASN A 75 1.70 3.72 6.92
C ASN A 75 3.22 3.54 6.82
N ASN A 76 3.72 2.34 7.10
CA ASN A 76 5.15 2.03 7.02
C ASN A 76 5.62 1.64 5.61
N ARG A 77 4.74 1.64 4.59
CA ARG A 77 5.02 1.14 3.23
C ARG A 77 5.60 -0.29 3.21
N GLN A 78 5.08 -1.17 4.07
CA GLN A 78 5.55 -2.56 4.24
C GLN A 78 4.64 -3.61 3.58
N PHE A 79 3.74 -3.18 2.70
CA PHE A 79 3.03 -4.10 1.82
C PHE A 79 4.00 -4.70 0.80
N VAL A 80 3.79 -5.96 0.47
CA VAL A 80 4.62 -6.71 -0.47
C VAL A 80 3.97 -6.65 -1.84
N HIS A 81 4.72 -6.20 -2.84
CA HIS A 81 4.29 -6.30 -4.23
C HIS A 81 4.69 -7.66 -4.81
N ASP A 82 3.70 -8.43 -5.21
CA ASP A 82 3.84 -9.67 -5.97
C ASP A 82 3.47 -9.45 -7.45
N PRO A 83 4.26 -9.94 -8.42
CA PRO A 83 3.99 -9.71 -9.85
C PRO A 83 2.65 -10.24 -10.36
N VAL A 84 2.04 -11.21 -9.68
CA VAL A 84 0.79 -11.86 -10.10
C VAL A 84 -0.37 -11.41 -9.23
N LEU A 85 -0.18 -11.38 -7.90
CA LEU A 85 -1.21 -11.02 -6.94
C LEU A 85 -1.34 -9.51 -6.73
N GLY A 86 -0.33 -8.73 -7.11
CA GLY A 86 -0.26 -7.28 -6.87
C GLY A 86 0.21 -6.94 -5.45
N TYR A 87 -0.26 -5.81 -4.93
CA TYR A 87 0.16 -5.27 -3.64
C TYR A 87 -0.62 -5.95 -2.49
N SER A 88 0.04 -6.69 -1.61
CA SER A 88 -0.65 -7.49 -0.60
C SER A 88 0.14 -7.63 0.70
N LEU A 89 -0.43 -8.32 1.69
CA LEU A 89 0.18 -8.62 2.98
C LEU A 89 0.28 -10.12 3.22
N PRO A 90 1.38 -10.57 3.84
CA PRO A 90 1.51 -11.94 4.32
C PRO A 90 0.75 -12.13 5.64
N CYS A 91 0.83 -13.35 6.16
CA CYS A 91 0.43 -13.62 7.53
C CYS A 91 1.20 -12.74 8.52
N VAL A 92 0.50 -12.23 9.53
CA VAL A 92 1.09 -11.39 10.60
C VAL A 92 2.24 -12.07 11.35
N ALA A 93 2.29 -13.41 11.36
CA ALA A 93 3.37 -14.19 11.94
C ALA A 93 4.60 -14.34 11.01
N GLY A 94 4.58 -13.76 9.81
CA GLY A 94 5.68 -13.82 8.84
C GLY A 94 5.84 -15.19 8.16
N CYS A 95 4.77 -15.98 8.05
CA CYS A 95 4.85 -17.28 7.38
C CYS A 95 5.19 -17.13 5.88
N PRO A 96 6.00 -18.04 5.30
CA PRO A 96 6.22 -18.06 3.86
C PRO A 96 4.93 -18.36 3.09
N ASP A 97 4.86 -17.92 1.83
CA ASP A 97 3.77 -18.19 0.88
C ASP A 97 2.36 -17.91 1.40
N SER A 98 2.24 -16.90 2.27
CA SER A 98 1.00 -16.59 3.01
C SER A 98 0.31 -15.30 2.57
N LEU A 99 0.67 -14.78 1.41
CA LEU A 99 0.07 -13.57 0.84
C LEU A 99 -1.43 -13.72 0.65
N ILE A 100 -2.17 -12.67 1.01
CA ILE A 100 -3.61 -12.59 0.75
C ILE A 100 -3.81 -12.44 -0.76
N LYS A 101 -4.44 -13.44 -1.38
CA LYS A 101 -4.63 -13.50 -2.84
C LYS A 101 -5.75 -12.59 -3.35
N GLU A 102 -6.76 -12.37 -2.51
CA GLU A 102 -7.95 -11.59 -2.85
C GLU A 102 -7.86 -10.19 -2.24
N GLN A 103 -7.51 -9.20 -3.07
CA GLN A 103 -7.28 -7.82 -2.64
C GLN A 103 -8.52 -7.14 -2.04
N HIS A 104 -9.73 -7.63 -2.37
CA HIS A 104 -10.98 -7.08 -1.84
C HIS A 104 -11.07 -7.16 -0.31
N HIS A 105 -10.29 -8.03 0.35
CA HIS A 105 -10.19 -8.07 1.81
C HIS A 105 -9.68 -6.75 2.40
N PHE A 106 -8.87 -5.99 1.65
CA PHE A 106 -8.36 -4.70 2.10
C PHE A 106 -9.41 -3.58 2.05
N ARG A 107 -10.61 -3.81 1.50
CA ARG A 107 -11.73 -2.86 1.64
C ARG A 107 -12.17 -2.66 3.09
N ILE A 108 -11.79 -3.57 4.00
CA ILE A 108 -12.00 -3.39 5.44
C ILE A 108 -11.33 -2.13 6.00
N LEU A 109 -10.28 -1.62 5.33
CA LEU A 109 -9.58 -0.39 5.69
C LEU A 109 -10.46 0.88 5.65
N GLY A 110 -11.62 0.81 4.99
CA GLY A 110 -12.44 1.98 4.68
C GLY A 110 -11.90 2.76 3.49
N GLU A 111 -12.74 3.64 2.94
CA GLU A 111 -12.51 4.30 1.66
C GLU A 111 -11.19 5.11 1.61
N GLU A 112 -10.92 5.91 2.64
CA GLU A 112 -9.73 6.76 2.69
C GLU A 112 -8.43 5.94 2.65
N GLN A 113 -8.33 4.93 3.52
CA GLN A 113 -7.13 4.09 3.62
C GLN A 113 -7.03 3.13 2.43
N TYR A 114 -8.16 2.67 1.88
CA TYR A 114 -8.18 1.86 0.67
C TYR A 114 -7.70 2.66 -0.56
N ASN A 115 -8.09 3.94 -0.69
CA ASN A 115 -7.57 4.83 -1.73
C ASN A 115 -6.06 5.04 -1.61
N ARG A 116 -5.54 5.18 -0.38
CA ARG A 116 -4.09 5.24 -0.12
C ARG A 116 -3.39 3.93 -0.50
N TYR A 117 -3.98 2.79 -0.17
CA TYR A 117 -3.49 1.46 -0.56
C TYR A 117 -3.40 1.33 -2.09
N GLN A 118 -4.45 1.70 -2.83
CA GLN A 118 -4.43 1.65 -4.29
C GLN A 118 -3.35 2.56 -4.89
N ARG A 119 -3.19 3.77 -4.34
CA ARG A 119 -2.15 4.70 -4.77
C ARG A 119 -0.75 4.13 -4.54
N TYR A 120 -0.47 3.63 -3.33
CA TYR A 120 0.84 3.03 -3.03
C TYR A 120 1.11 1.78 -3.87
N GLY A 121 0.08 0.96 -4.14
CA GLY A 121 0.22 -0.18 -5.06
C GLY A 121 0.60 0.25 -6.49
N ALA A 122 0.00 1.33 -7.00
CA ALA A 122 0.36 1.89 -8.29
C ALA A 122 1.77 2.51 -8.30
N GLU A 123 2.14 3.23 -7.24
CA GLU A 123 3.49 3.78 -7.06
C GLU A 123 4.55 2.66 -7.08
N GLU A 124 4.33 1.60 -6.30
CA GLU A 124 5.27 0.49 -6.18
C GLU A 124 5.44 -0.25 -7.52
N TYR A 125 4.35 -0.47 -8.25
CA TYR A 125 4.40 -1.06 -9.59
C TYR A 125 5.26 -0.24 -10.57
N VAL A 126 5.13 1.10 -10.54
CA VAL A 126 5.94 2.00 -11.36
C VAL A 126 7.41 1.89 -10.98
N LEU A 127 7.73 1.91 -9.68
CA LEU A 127 9.10 1.79 -9.18
C LEU A 127 9.74 0.45 -9.56
N GLN A 128 9.01 -0.65 -9.44
CA GLN A 128 9.51 -1.98 -9.83
C GLN A 128 9.80 -2.11 -11.33
N ARG A 129 9.12 -1.34 -12.18
CA ARG A 129 9.40 -1.26 -13.62
C ARG A 129 10.52 -0.27 -13.97
N GLY A 130 11.28 0.21 -12.98
CA GLY A 130 12.35 1.18 -13.18
C GLY A 130 11.84 2.59 -13.44
N GLY A 131 10.57 2.86 -13.16
CA GLY A 131 9.97 4.18 -13.24
C GLY A 131 10.38 5.10 -12.10
N VAL A 132 9.82 6.30 -12.09
CA VAL A 132 10.03 7.32 -11.06
C VAL A 132 8.73 8.02 -10.72
N LEU A 133 8.62 8.50 -9.49
CA LEU A 133 7.50 9.33 -9.05
C LEU A 133 7.88 10.81 -9.14
N CYS A 134 6.90 11.64 -9.50
CA CYS A 134 7.06 13.09 -9.46
C CYS A 134 7.23 13.57 -8.00
N PRO A 135 8.30 14.34 -7.69
CA PRO A 135 8.60 14.79 -6.33
C PRO A 135 7.72 15.94 -5.86
N THR A 136 7.02 16.63 -6.78
CA THR A 136 6.18 17.79 -6.48
C THR A 136 5.08 17.42 -5.47
N PRO A 137 5.00 18.12 -4.32
CA PRO A 137 3.94 17.91 -3.33
C PRO A 137 2.55 18.03 -3.97
N GLY A 138 1.70 17.04 -3.74
CA GLY A 138 0.34 17.00 -4.28
C GLY A 138 0.23 16.48 -5.73
N CYS A 139 1.34 16.25 -6.45
CA CYS A 139 1.31 15.59 -7.76
C CYS A 139 1.51 14.07 -7.62
N GLY A 140 2.73 13.60 -7.31
CA GLY A 140 3.02 12.18 -7.14
C GLY A 140 2.78 11.30 -8.38
N ALA A 141 2.68 11.88 -9.58
CA ALA A 141 2.45 11.12 -10.81
C ALA A 141 3.56 10.09 -11.06
N GLY A 142 3.17 8.84 -11.38
CA GLY A 142 4.09 7.77 -11.75
C GLY A 142 4.48 7.83 -13.22
N LEU A 143 5.78 7.89 -13.49
CA LEU A 143 6.36 8.04 -14.83
C LEU A 143 7.24 6.84 -15.17
N LEU A 144 7.14 6.35 -16.41
CA LEU A 144 7.96 5.27 -16.96
C LEU A 144 8.87 5.79 -18.10
N PRO A 145 9.89 6.61 -17.79
CA PRO A 145 10.82 7.12 -18.79
C PRO A 145 11.75 6.00 -19.30
N GLU A 146 12.35 6.21 -20.47
CA GLU A 146 13.37 5.31 -20.99
C GLU A 146 14.55 5.14 -20.00
N PRO A 147 15.17 3.95 -19.94
CA PRO A 147 16.36 3.73 -19.12
C PRO A 147 17.48 4.71 -19.49
N GLY A 148 18.17 5.25 -18.49
CA GLY A 148 19.31 6.17 -18.70
C GLY A 148 18.95 7.63 -18.96
N VAL A 149 17.67 7.96 -19.20
CA VAL A 149 17.25 9.37 -19.29
C VAL A 149 17.25 10.00 -17.91
N ARG A 150 18.07 11.05 -17.74
CA ARG A 150 18.18 11.78 -16.46
C ARG A 150 17.19 12.94 -16.32
N ARG A 151 16.86 13.60 -17.44
CA ARG A 151 15.88 14.68 -17.50
C ARG A 151 14.47 14.11 -17.56
N ILE A 152 13.71 14.20 -16.47
CA ILE A 152 12.34 13.70 -16.41
C ILE A 152 11.37 14.87 -16.46
N VAL A 153 10.37 14.78 -17.32
CA VAL A 153 9.28 15.77 -17.41
C VAL A 153 8.01 15.13 -16.89
N CYS A 154 7.39 15.74 -15.89
CA CYS A 154 6.05 15.38 -15.44
C CYS A 154 5.02 16.00 -16.37
N GLU A 155 4.85 15.43 -17.57
CA GLU A 155 4.01 16.03 -18.60
C GLU A 155 2.53 16.15 -18.19
N PRO A 156 1.89 17.32 -18.38
CA PRO A 156 0.46 17.50 -18.10
C PRO A 156 -0.48 16.72 -19.04
N SER A 157 0.05 15.88 -19.94
CA SER A 157 -0.74 15.08 -20.88
C SER A 157 -1.76 14.23 -20.10
N SER A 158 -3.03 14.31 -20.50
CA SER A 158 -4.17 13.67 -19.83
C SER A 158 -4.53 14.22 -18.43
N GLY A 159 -4.07 15.43 -18.08
CA GLY A 159 -4.51 16.14 -16.88
C GLY A 159 -3.95 15.63 -15.54
N MET A 160 -2.91 14.78 -15.56
CA MET A 160 -2.34 14.15 -14.36
C MET A 160 -0.94 14.66 -13.98
N GLY A 161 -0.20 15.30 -14.90
CA GLY A 161 1.13 15.85 -14.60
C GLY A 161 1.11 17.34 -14.24
N CYS A 162 2.12 17.79 -13.50
CA CYS A 162 2.26 19.17 -13.03
C CYS A 162 3.20 20.05 -13.89
N GLY A 163 3.84 19.48 -14.91
CA GLY A 163 4.82 20.16 -15.77
C GLY A 163 6.22 20.27 -15.16
N PHE A 164 6.44 19.80 -13.93
CA PHE A 164 7.74 19.90 -13.27
C PHE A 164 8.79 19.04 -13.99
N VAL A 165 9.98 19.62 -14.16
CA VAL A 165 11.13 18.96 -14.80
C VAL A 165 12.18 18.69 -13.73
N PHE A 166 12.50 17.42 -13.51
CA PHE A 166 13.36 17.01 -12.40
C PHE A 166 14.42 15.99 -12.81
N CYS A 167 15.46 15.90 -12.00
CA CYS A 167 16.52 14.92 -12.15
C CYS A 167 16.08 13.54 -11.64
N ARG A 168 16.29 12.51 -12.47
CA ARG A 168 15.98 11.11 -12.11
C ARG A 168 16.65 10.65 -10.82
N GLU A 169 17.84 11.14 -10.54
CA GLU A 169 18.70 10.64 -9.45
C GLU A 169 18.40 11.33 -8.12
N CYS A 170 18.62 12.65 -8.04
CA CYS A 170 18.41 13.40 -6.79
C CYS A 170 16.95 13.81 -6.53
N LYS A 171 16.06 13.70 -7.51
CA LYS A 171 14.65 14.15 -7.45
C LYS A 171 14.45 15.66 -7.27
N GLU A 172 15.51 16.46 -7.44
CA GLU A 172 15.44 17.92 -7.45
C GLU A 172 15.17 18.47 -8.87
N GLU A 173 15.01 19.80 -8.99
CA GLU A 173 14.91 20.48 -10.29
C GLU A 173 16.04 20.03 -11.23
N TYR A 174 15.70 19.84 -12.51
CA TYR A 174 16.69 19.36 -13.48
C TYR A 174 17.87 20.31 -13.62
N HIS A 175 19.07 19.75 -13.57
CA HIS A 175 20.33 20.45 -13.76
C HIS A 175 21.22 19.67 -14.74
N GLU A 176 22.21 20.36 -15.31
CA GLU A 176 23.32 19.73 -16.03
C GLU A 176 24.47 19.44 -15.05
N GLY A 177 25.32 18.45 -15.33
CA GLY A 177 26.43 18.05 -14.42
C GLY A 177 26.01 17.17 -13.24
N GLU A 178 26.94 16.80 -12.35
CA GLU A 178 26.69 15.83 -11.27
C GLU A 178 25.68 16.31 -10.22
N CYS A 179 25.00 15.39 -9.54
CA CYS A 179 24.07 15.74 -8.46
C CYS A 179 24.84 16.21 -7.22
N HIS A 180 24.43 17.35 -6.66
CA HIS A 180 24.97 17.82 -5.39
C HIS A 180 24.60 16.83 -4.28
N THR A 181 25.61 16.32 -3.57
CA THR A 181 25.36 15.49 -2.39
C THR A 181 24.84 16.37 -1.24
N PRO A 182 23.99 15.86 -0.33
CA PRO A 182 23.45 16.63 0.79
C PRO A 182 24.49 17.19 1.78
N LEU A 183 25.78 16.95 1.58
CA LEU A 183 26.86 17.39 2.46
C LEU A 183 27.28 18.85 2.27
N GLU A 184 26.90 19.51 1.17
CA GLU A 184 27.41 20.85 0.84
C GLU A 184 26.53 22.02 1.33
N ALA A 185 25.39 21.74 1.98
CA ALA A 185 24.46 22.77 2.43
C ALA A 185 24.82 23.49 3.76
N GLN A 186 25.96 23.17 4.40
CA GLN A 186 26.35 23.75 5.70
C GLN A 186 27.63 24.60 5.67
N GLY A 187 28.08 25.06 4.51
CA GLY A 187 29.41 25.64 4.35
C GLY A 187 29.49 27.06 3.80
N ALA A 188 28.63 28.01 4.17
CA ALA A 188 28.84 29.43 3.79
C ALA A 188 28.16 30.45 4.72
N THR A 189 28.58 30.54 5.99
CA THR A 189 28.54 31.83 6.72
C THR A 189 29.97 32.30 6.92
N SER A 190 30.47 33.02 5.92
CA SER A 190 31.81 33.62 5.96
C SER A 190 31.83 34.78 6.95
N GLN A 191 32.69 34.64 7.96
CA GLN A 191 33.07 35.67 8.92
C GLN A 191 33.63 36.90 8.20
N LYS A 192 33.10 38.09 8.51
CA LYS A 192 33.89 39.33 8.45
C LYS A 192 34.20 39.76 9.88
N VAL A 193 35.31 39.27 10.43
CA VAL A 193 35.99 39.92 11.55
C VAL A 193 36.87 41.00 10.95
N GLY A 194 36.48 42.25 11.14
CA GLY A 194 37.29 43.42 10.78
C GLY A 194 38.37 43.66 11.82
N THR A 195 39.63 43.66 11.38
CA THR A 195 40.80 44.15 12.13
C THR A 195 41.24 45.51 11.61
N SER A 196 41.31 46.51 12.50
CA SER A 196 42.27 47.64 12.51
C SER A 196 41.87 48.59 13.66
N HIS A 197 42.50 48.57 14.84
CA HIS A 197 43.70 49.33 15.22
C HIS A 197 43.77 50.77 14.68
N SER A 198 43.51 51.74 15.57
CA SER A 198 44.29 52.96 15.82
C SER A 198 43.85 53.54 17.16
#